data_AF-A0AAE3QHS1-F1
#
_entry.id   AF-A0AAE3QHS1-F1
#
_cell.length_a   1.000
_cell.length_b   1.000
_cell.length_c   1.000
_cell.angle_alpha   90.00
_cell.angle_beta   90.00
_cell.angle_gamma   90.00
#
_symmetry.space_group_name_H-M   'P 1'
#
loop_
_entity.id
_entity.type
_entity.pdbx_description
1 polymer ?
#
loop_
_entity_poly.entity_id
_entity_poly.type
_entity_poly.pdbx_seq_one_letter_code
_entity_poly.pdbx_strand_id
1 'polypeptide(L)' 'MKALLPEAMFVGFTGTPLMKKDKKKSLEVFGPYIHTYKFDEAVNDGVVLDLRYEARDIDQHLTSDKKVDQWFAAKT' A
#
# COMPACT_ATOMS: atom_id res chain seq x y z
N MET A 1 3.88 6.92 20.87
CA MET A 1 5.35 6.83 20.95
C MET A 1 6.01 8.13 21.36
N LYS A 2 5.89 9.24 20.61
CA LYS A 2 6.56 10.51 20.97
C LYS A 2 6.24 11.01 22.39
N ALA A 3 4.99 10.84 22.85
CA ALA A 3 4.59 11.18 24.22
C ALA A 3 5.19 10.27 25.31
N LEU A 4 5.61 9.05 24.95
CA LEU A 4 6.21 8.07 25.87
C LEU A 4 7.73 8.13 25.87
N LEU A 5 8.34 8.61 24.78
CA LEU A 5 9.78 8.73 24.58
C LEU A 5 10.09 10.13 24.03
N PRO A 6 10.09 11.17 24.87
CA PRO A 6 10.18 12.56 24.43
C PRO A 6 11.55 12.92 23.83
N GLU A 7 12.63 12.33 24.35
CA GLU A 7 14.01 12.61 23.94
C GLU A 7 14.56 11.63 22.89
N ALA A 8 13.72 10.72 22.38
CA ALA A 8 14.17 9.70 21.43
C ALA A 8 14.18 10.23 19.99
N MET A 9 15.21 9.85 19.24
CA MET A 9 15.25 10.02 17.79
C MET A 9 14.49 8.88 17.10
N PHE A 10 13.60 9.24 16.17
CA PHE A 10 12.81 8.27 15.40
C PHE A 10 13.30 8.22 13.96
N VAL A 11 13.78 7.06 13.52
CA VAL A 11 14.19 6.79 12.13
C VAL A 11 13.22 5.79 11.52
N GLY A 12 12.60 6.15 10.40
CA GLY A 12 11.67 5.31 9.67
C GLY A 12 12.28 4.78 8.37
N PHE A 13 12.19 3.47 8.15
CA PHE A 13 12.54 2.83 6.88
C PHE A 13 11.25 2.37 6.19
N THR A 14 11.11 2.66 4.91
CA THR A 14 9.94 2.23 4.13
C THR A 14 10.28 2.16 2.65
N GLY A 15 9.82 1.10 1.97
CA GLY A 15 9.87 1.00 0.50
C GLY A 15 8.66 1.63 -0.19
N THR A 16 7.59 1.92 0.57
CA THR A 16 6.30 2.43 0.05
C THR A 16 5.82 3.60 0.90
N PRO A 17 6.49 4.76 0.81
CA PRO A 17 6.12 5.93 1.60
C PRO A 17 4.68 6.36 1.32
N LEU A 18 3.96 6.73 2.38
CA LEU A 18 2.57 7.19 2.26
C LEU A 18 2.55 8.59 1.63
N MET A 19 1.89 8.68 0.47
CA MET A 19 1.76 9.92 -0.31
C MET A 19 0.35 10.52 -0.30
N LYS A 20 -0.68 9.76 0.13
CA LYS A 20 -2.09 10.17 0.06
C LYS A 20 -2.36 11.40 0.93
N LYS A 21 -3.24 12.28 0.46
CA LYS A 21 -3.67 13.49 1.17
C LYS A 21 -4.55 13.18 2.39
N ASP A 22 -5.30 12.07 2.35
CA ASP A 22 -6.28 11.73 3.40
C ASP A 22 -5.64 11.13 4.66
N LYS A 23 -4.32 10.90 4.65
CA LYS A 23 -3.56 10.41 5.80
C LYS A 23 -2.29 11.25 5.94
N LYS A 24 -1.75 11.32 7.16
CA LYS A 24 -0.44 11.94 7.38
C LYS A 24 0.60 11.25 6.52
N LYS A 25 1.33 12.02 5.73
CA LYS A 25 2.39 11.48 4.85
C LYS A 25 3.55 10.98 5.68
N SER A 26 4.31 10.01 5.17
CA SER A 26 5.52 9.52 5.85
C SER A 26 6.48 10.66 6.17
N LEU A 27 6.62 11.62 5.25
CA LEU A 27 7.45 12.82 5.41
C LEU A 27 6.97 13.75 6.54
N GLU A 28 5.66 13.84 6.78
CA GLU A 28 5.10 14.67 7.85
C GLU A 28 5.32 14.04 9.24
N VAL A 29 5.45 12.71 9.29
CA VAL A 29 5.64 11.97 10.55
C VAL A 29 7.11 11.90 10.95
N PHE A 30 7.99 11.64 9.98
CA PHE A 30 9.42 11.34 10.18
C PHE A 30 10.37 12.45 9.70
N GLY A 31 9.88 13.44 8.96
CA GLY A 31 10.72 14.47 8.35
C GLY A 31 11.20 14.09 6.94
N PRO A 32 12.14 14.86 6.36
CA PRO A 32 12.66 14.62 5.02
C PRO A 32 13.43 13.30 4.90
N TYR A 33 13.59 12.80 3.67
CA TYR A 33 14.43 11.64 3.41
C TYR A 33 15.90 11.96 3.75
N ILE A 34 16.53 11.08 4.54
CA ILE A 34 17.98 11.10 4.76
C ILE A 34 18.70 10.53 3.53
N HIS A 35 18.14 9.47 2.95
CA HIS A 35 18.64 8.79 1.77
C HIS A 35 17.47 8.09 1.06
N THR A 36 17.60 7.84 -0.25
CA THR A 36 16.66 7.04 -1.04
C THR A 36 17.44 6.02 -1.84
N TYR A 37 16.98 4.77 -1.80
CA TYR A 37 17.36 3.73 -2.76
C TYR A 37 16.07 3.16 -3.33
N LYS A 38 15.84 3.41 -4.61
CA LYS A 38 14.56 3.17 -5.28
C LYS A 38 14.54 1.80 -5.95
N PHE A 39 13.32 1.38 -6.29
CA PHE A 39 13.09 0.10 -6.94
C PHE A 39 13.83 -0.03 -8.29
N ASP A 40 13.82 1.03 -9.11
CA ASP A 40 14.51 1.05 -10.41
C ASP A 40 16.03 0.95 -10.27
N GLU A 41 16.62 1.61 -9.26
CA GLU A 41 18.04 1.47 -8.92
C GLU A 41 18.37 0.02 -8.53
N ALA A 42 17.55 -0.58 -7.67
CA ALA A 42 17.74 -1.96 -7.24
C ALA A 42 17.60 -3.00 -8.37
N VAL A 43 16.73 -2.74 -9.35
CA VAL A 43 16.60 -3.58 -10.55
C VAL A 43 17.84 -3.43 -11.44
N ASN A 44 18.32 -2.20 -11.66
CA ASN A 44 19.51 -1.95 -12.48
C ASN A 44 20.78 -2.60 -11.89
N ASP A 45 20.91 -2.58 -10.56
CA ASP A 45 22.03 -3.20 -9.85
C ASP A 45 21.93 -4.73 -9.76
N GLY A 46 20.82 -5.32 -10.22
CA GLY A 46 20.58 -6.77 -10.15
C GLY A 46 20.31 -7.28 -8.73
N VAL A 47 20.03 -6.39 -7.77
CA VAL A 47 19.70 -6.73 -6.38
C VAL A 47 18.24 -7.19 -6.27
N VAL A 48 17.37 -6.67 -7.14
CA VAL A 48 15.94 -6.99 -7.19
C VAL A 48 15.54 -7.39 -8.62
N LEU A 49 14.60 -8.33 -8.73
CA LEU A 49 14.01 -8.71 -10.02
C LEU A 49 12.96 -7.69 -10.47
N ASP A 50 12.89 -7.47 -11.78
CA ASP A 50 11.89 -6.61 -12.39
C ASP A 50 10.46 -7.15 -12.19
N LEU A 51 9.51 -6.26 -11.90
CA LEU A 51 8.12 -6.61 -11.63
C LEU A 51 7.29 -6.50 -12.91
N ARG A 52 6.72 -7.62 -13.36
CA ARG A 52 5.75 -7.65 -14.47
C ARG A 52 4.34 -7.71 -13.91
N TYR A 53 3.53 -6.68 -14.20
CA TYR A 53 2.12 -6.65 -13.84
C TYR A 53 1.25 -6.98 -15.06
N GLU A 54 0.44 -8.03 -14.95
CA GLU A 54 -0.59 -8.37 -15.92
C GLU A 54 -1.95 -8.17 -15.26
N ALA A 55 -2.70 -7.16 -15.73
CA ALA A 55 -4.08 -6.99 -15.30
C ALA A 55 -4.91 -8.16 -15.84
N ARG A 56 -5.55 -8.91 -14.94
CA ARG A 56 -6.54 -9.92 -15.31
C ARG A 56 -7.91 -9.39 -14.94
N ASP A 57 -8.73 -9.20 -15.96
CA ASP A 57 -10.15 -8.96 -15.82
C ASP A 57 -10.88 -10.14 -16.47
N ILE A 58 -11.79 -10.76 -15.71
CA ILE A 58 -12.55 -11.92 -16.17
C ILE A 58 -13.99 -11.45 -16.21
N ASP A 59 -14.56 -11.38 -17.42
CA ASP A 59 -15.96 -11.07 -17.59
C ASP A 59 -16.81 -12.14 -16.89
N GLN A 60 -17.56 -11.70 -15.89
CA GLN A 60 -18.37 -12.57 -15.05
C GLN A 60 -19.81 -12.10 -15.15
N HIS A 61 -20.68 -13.02 -15.54
CA HIS A 61 -22.12 -12.80 -15.55
C HIS A 61 -22.76 -13.65 -14.46
N LEU A 62 -23.64 -13.01 -13.69
CA LEU A 62 -24.49 -13.73 -12.76
C LEU A 62 -25.49 -14.56 -13.56
N THR A 63 -25.57 -15.85 -13.25
CA THR A 63 -26.56 -16.73 -13.86
C THR A 63 -27.99 -16.42 -13.38
N SER A 64 -28.13 -15.79 -12.21
CA SER A 64 -29.43 -15.32 -11.70
C SER A 64 -29.27 -14.27 -10.59
N ASP A 65 -29.49 -13.01 -10.92
CA ASP A 65 -29.45 -11.88 -9.97
C ASP A 65 -30.46 -12.09 -8.82
N LYS A 66 -31.68 -12.51 -9.16
CA LYS A 66 -32.76 -12.73 -8.17
C LYS A 66 -32.38 -13.72 -7.07
N LYS A 67 -31.63 -14.78 -7.39
CA LYS A 67 -31.20 -15.77 -6.39
C LYS A 67 -30.14 -15.19 -5.45
N VAL A 68 -29.27 -14.33 -5.98
CA VAL A 68 -28.25 -13.64 -5.20
C VAL A 68 -28.92 -12.66 -4.23
N ASP A 69 -29.88 -11.86 -4.71
CA ASP A 69 -30.64 -10.92 -3.87
C ASP A 69 -31.38 -11.64 -2.73
N GLN A 70 -32.03 -12.76 -3.03
CA GLN A 70 -32.71 -13.59 -2.02
C GLN A 70 -31.75 -14.12 -0.95
N TRP A 71 -30.53 -14.53 -1.35
CA TRP A 71 -29.51 -14.99 -0.41
C TRP A 71 -29.01 -13.88 0.51
N PHE A 72 -28.82 -12.66 -0.01
CA PHE A 72 -28.43 -11.50 0.81
C PHE A 72 -29.54 -11.10 1.79
N ALA A 73 -30.80 -11.11 1.34
CA ALA A 73 -31.96 -10.78 2.19
C ALA A 73 -32.19 -11.81 3.31
N ALA A 74 -31.82 -13.08 3.11
CA ALA A 74 -31.95 -14.14 4.13
C ALA A 74 -30.86 -14.13 5.20
N LYS A 75 -29.76 -13.39 4.99
CA LYS A 75 -28.61 -13.29 5.91
C LYS A 75 -28.54 -11.99 6.71
N THR A 76 -29.49 -11.08 6.49
CA THR A 76 -29.67 -9.83 7.25
C THR A 76 -30.91 -9.98 8.13
#